data_AF-A0A2P5ETH8-F1
#
_entry.id   AF-A0A2P5ETH8-F1
#
_cell.length_a   1.000
_cell.length_b   1.000
_cell.length_c   1.000
_cell.angle_alpha   90.00
_cell.angle_beta   90.00
_cell.angle_gamma   90.00
#
_symmetry.space_group_name_H-M   'P 1'
#
loop_
_entity.id
_entity.type
_entity.pdbx_description
1 polymer ?
#
loop_
_entity_poly.entity_id
_entity_poly.type
_entity_poly.pdbx_seq_one_letter_code
_entity_poly.pdbx_strand_id
1 'polypeptide(L)'
;MDNLATLFEEWRNQVNDRQVDLLLTATVYFTPDLPRGTRPITYHADSVNQNLDFVNLILYDYFSTTGAHAQFNTNQAHTRSSDRGIASWISAGVPANKLVMGIVKSKKF
;
A
#
# COMPACT_ATOMS: atom_id res chain seq x y z
N MET A 1 7.64 4.92 -10.78
CA MET A 1 8.38 5.06 -9.51
C MET A 1 9.64 4.23 -9.65
N ASP A 2 10.53 4.69 -10.51
CA ASP A 2 11.35 3.74 -11.26
C ASP A 2 12.54 3.22 -10.44
N ASN A 3 12.94 3.99 -9.41
CA ASN A 3 14.05 3.63 -8.52
C ASN A 3 13.59 3.04 -7.17
N LEU A 4 12.27 2.92 -6.93
CA LEU A 4 11.78 2.44 -5.63
C LEU A 4 12.12 0.96 -5.40
N ALA A 5 12.10 0.16 -6.46
CA ALA A 5 12.46 -1.25 -6.38
C ALA A 5 13.92 -1.44 -5.99
N THR A 6 14.83 -0.68 -6.62
CA THR A 6 16.26 -0.66 -6.29
C THR A 6 16.49 -0.24 -4.85
N LEU A 7 15.81 0.81 -4.38
CA LEU A 7 15.92 1.26 -3.00
C LEU A 7 15.55 0.16 -1.99
N PHE A 8 14.46 -0.57 -2.24
CA PHE A 8 14.04 -1.66 -1.36
C PHE A 8 15.04 -2.82 -1.33
N GLU A 9 15.59 -3.18 -2.48
CA GLU A 9 16.62 -4.21 -2.59
C GLU A 9 17.91 -3.81 -1.83
N GLU A 10 18.41 -2.59 -2.06
CA GLU A 10 19.59 -2.07 -1.37
C GLU A 10 19.39 -2.06 0.16
N TRP A 11 18.22 -1.60 0.62
CA TRP A 11 17.93 -1.55 2.05
C TRP A 11 17.74 -2.92 2.65
N ARG A 12 17.11 -3.87 1.94
CA ARG A 12 17.00 -5.25 2.40
C ARG A 12 18.38 -5.89 2.55
N ASN A 13 19.28 -5.68 1.61
CA ASN A 13 20.66 -6.17 1.71
C ASN A 13 21.36 -5.58 2.95
N GLN A 14 21.27 -4.27 3.17
CA GLN A 14 21.85 -3.62 4.35
C GLN A 14 21.23 -4.07 5.67
N VAL A 15 19.94 -4.41 5.67
CA VAL A 15 19.24 -4.98 6.83
C VAL A 15 19.74 -6.39 7.11
N ASN A 16 19.83 -7.24 6.09
CA ASN A 16 20.29 -8.63 6.23
C ASN A 16 21.76 -8.74 6.66
N ASP A 17 22.59 -7.76 6.28
CA ASP A 17 24.00 -7.69 6.71
C ASP A 17 24.15 -7.33 8.19
N ARG A 18 23.10 -6.80 8.84
CA ARG A 18 23.12 -6.55 10.27
C ARG A 18 22.96 -7.87 11.01
N GLN A 19 23.81 -8.14 12.00
CA GLN A 19 23.70 -9.31 12.88
C GLN A 19 22.55 -9.19 13.90
N VAL A 20 21.47 -8.50 13.53
CA VAL A 20 20.26 -8.26 14.32
C VAL A 20 19.04 -8.28 13.41
N ASP A 21 17.94 -8.85 13.89
CA ASP A 21 16.70 -8.95 13.11
C ASP A 21 15.98 -7.59 13.04
N LEU A 22 16.24 -6.83 11.97
CA LEU A 22 15.52 -5.60 11.67
C LEU A 22 14.39 -5.85 10.67
N LEU A 23 13.24 -5.24 10.92
CA LEU A 23 12.13 -5.21 9.97
C LEU A 23 12.29 -4.03 9.01
N LEU A 24 12.02 -4.28 7.74
CA LEU A 24 11.90 -3.26 6.70
C LEU A 24 10.46 -3.29 6.15
N THR A 25 9.75 -2.18 6.34
CA THR A 25 8.34 -2.03 6.01
C THR A 25 8.12 -0.70 5.31
N ALA A 26 6.98 -0.55 4.63
CA ALA A 26 6.60 0.71 3.99
C ALA A 26 5.10 0.97 4.14
N THR A 27 4.73 2.23 4.07
CA THR A 27 3.33 2.64 3.90
C THR A 27 3.08 2.95 2.44
N VAL A 28 2.10 2.27 1.84
CA VAL A 28 1.78 2.38 0.41
C VAL A 28 0.31 2.75 0.22
N TYR A 29 -0.02 3.30 -0.94
CA TYR A 29 -1.39 3.71 -1.22
C TYR A 29 -2.32 2.50 -1.44
N PHE A 30 -3.65 2.73 -1.45
CA PHE A 30 -4.63 1.65 -1.47
C PHE A 30 -4.54 0.71 -2.69
N THR A 31 -3.90 1.14 -3.79
CA THR A 31 -3.74 0.36 -5.04
C THR A 31 -2.29 0.45 -5.52
N PRO A 32 -1.72 -0.64 -6.09
CA PRO A 32 -0.37 -0.66 -6.65
C PRO A 32 -0.23 0.22 -7.89
N ASP A 33 -1.31 0.42 -8.65
CA ASP A 33 -1.33 1.26 -9.84
C ASP A 33 -2.26 2.46 -9.68
N LEU A 34 -1.69 3.65 -9.88
CA LEU A 34 -2.38 4.93 -9.77
C LEU A 34 -2.22 5.74 -11.07
N PRO A 35 -3.29 5.89 -11.85
CA PRO A 35 -3.27 6.81 -12.99
C PRO A 35 -3.27 8.25 -12.45
N ARG A 36 -2.09 8.88 -12.41
CA ARG A 36 -1.90 10.25 -11.90
C ARG A 36 -1.35 11.18 -12.98
N GLY A 37 -2.23 11.91 -13.66
CA GLY A 37 -1.84 12.82 -14.74
C GLY A 37 -1.14 12.07 -15.89
N THR A 38 -0.05 12.62 -16.41
CA THR A 38 0.71 12.06 -17.55
C THR A 38 1.70 10.97 -17.15
N ARG A 39 2.00 10.80 -15.85
CA ARG A 39 2.92 9.78 -15.35
C ARG A 39 2.24 8.95 -14.26
N PRO A 40 1.85 7.70 -14.54
CA PRO A 40 1.27 6.85 -13.52
C PRO A 40 2.27 6.60 -12.38
N ILE A 41 1.74 6.44 -11.17
CA ILE A 41 2.50 5.95 -10.04
C ILE A 41 2.20 4.45 -9.95
N THR A 42 3.21 3.62 -10.24
CA THR A 42 3.13 2.17 -10.13
C THR A 42 4.14 1.70 -9.10
N TYR A 43 3.67 0.93 -8.13
CA TYR A 43 4.50 0.20 -7.18
C TYR A 43 4.91 -1.15 -7.79
N HIS A 44 6.19 -1.49 -7.73
CA HIS A 44 6.67 -2.81 -8.15
C HIS A 44 6.30 -3.85 -7.09
N ALA A 45 5.14 -4.48 -7.24
CA ALA A 45 4.60 -5.45 -6.29
C ALA A 45 5.55 -6.63 -6.02
N ASP A 46 6.27 -7.11 -7.04
CA ASP A 46 7.30 -8.14 -6.87
C ASP A 46 8.42 -7.69 -5.94
N SER A 47 8.93 -6.46 -6.12
CA SER A 47 9.95 -5.90 -5.24
C SER A 47 9.42 -5.67 -3.82
N VAL A 48 8.17 -5.22 -3.67
CA VAL A 48 7.51 -5.14 -2.37
C VAL A 48 7.47 -6.50 -1.68
N ASN A 49 7.04 -7.54 -2.39
CA ASN A 49 6.94 -8.89 -1.84
C ASN A 49 8.32 -9.47 -1.49
N GLN A 50 9.34 -9.24 -2.31
CA GLN A 50 10.68 -9.78 -2.09
C GLN A 50 11.41 -9.06 -0.94
N ASN A 51 11.25 -7.74 -0.84
CA ASN A 51 12.14 -6.92 -0.01
C ASN A 51 11.49 -6.36 1.25
N LEU A 52 10.16 -6.36 1.40
CA LEU A 52 9.49 -5.84 2.60
C LEU A 52 8.90 -6.98 3.44
N ASP A 53 8.98 -6.84 4.76
CA ASP A 53 8.38 -7.80 5.70
C ASP A 53 6.85 -7.72 5.63
N PHE A 54 6.32 -6.49 5.62
CA PHE A 54 4.92 -6.19 5.36
C PHE A 54 4.77 -4.74 4.89
N VAL A 55 3.60 -4.42 4.32
CA VAL A 55 3.23 -3.06 3.92
C VAL A 55 1.96 -2.61 4.63
N ASN A 56 1.96 -1.35 5.07
CA ASN A 56 0.79 -0.69 5.63
C ASN A 56 0.02 -0.02 4.49
N LEU A 57 -1.20 -0.51 4.22
CA LEU A 57 -2.05 0.07 3.19
C LEU A 57 -2.78 1.30 3.73
N ILE A 58 -2.65 2.43 3.04
CA ILE A 58 -3.49 3.61 3.25
C ILE A 58 -4.87 3.31 2.69
N LEU A 59 -5.77 2.78 3.52
CA LEU A 59 -7.16 2.45 3.18
C LEU A 59 -8.16 3.51 3.70
N TYR A 60 -7.69 4.76 3.76
CA TYR A 60 -8.45 5.92 4.20
C TYR A 60 -8.12 7.13 3.31
N ASP A 61 -8.71 8.28 3.61
CA ASP A 61 -8.64 9.50 2.80
C ASP A 61 -9.13 9.31 1.36
N TYR A 62 -10.13 8.44 1.16
CA TYR A 62 -10.74 8.23 -0.16
C TYR A 62 -11.43 9.49 -0.70
N PHE A 63 -11.93 10.34 0.20
CA PHE A 63 -12.64 11.59 -0.11
C PHE A 63 -12.11 12.74 0.76
N SER A 64 -11.99 13.92 0.16
CA SER A 64 -11.47 15.13 0.78
C SER A 64 -12.54 16.01 1.45
N THR A 65 -13.82 15.79 1.14
CA THR A 65 -14.94 16.62 1.62
C THR A 65 -16.10 15.77 2.15
N THR A 66 -17.12 15.51 1.34
CA THR A 66 -18.29 14.69 1.69
C THR A 66 -18.15 13.30 1.08
N GLY A 67 -17.96 12.29 1.93
CA GLY A 67 -17.85 10.90 1.52
C GLY A 67 -17.34 10.02 2.66
N ALA A 68 -17.50 8.71 2.53
CA ALA A 68 -16.98 7.77 3.52
C ALA A 68 -15.45 7.69 3.41
N HIS A 69 -14.74 8.29 4.36
CA HIS A 69 -13.26 8.42 4.32
C HIS A 69 -12.51 7.09 4.27
N ALA A 70 -13.11 6.00 4.75
CA ALA A 70 -12.53 4.65 4.78
C ALA A 70 -13.61 3.58 4.52
N GLN A 71 -14.35 3.70 3.41
CA GLN A 71 -15.39 2.71 3.07
C GLN A 71 -14.78 1.35 2.75
N PHE A 72 -15.33 0.30 3.37
CA PHE A 72 -14.84 -1.05 3.13
C PHE A 72 -15.24 -1.58 1.75
N ASN A 73 -16.50 -1.40 1.35
CA ASN A 73 -17.04 -1.81 0.04
C ASN A 73 -17.32 -0.58 -0.83
N THR A 74 -17.34 -0.77 -2.15
CA THR A 74 -17.78 0.28 -3.09
C THR A 74 -19.25 0.65 -2.91
N ASN A 75 -19.62 1.85 -3.35
CA ASN A 75 -21.02 2.25 -3.51
C ASN A 75 -21.23 2.90 -4.88
N GLN A 76 -22.49 3.17 -5.25
CA GLN A 76 -22.83 3.68 -6.58
C GLN A 76 -22.17 5.03 -6.93
N ALA A 77 -21.93 5.89 -5.95
CA ALA A 77 -21.28 7.18 -6.17
C ALA A 77 -19.74 7.10 -6.16
N HIS A 78 -19.17 6.05 -5.56
CA HIS A 78 -17.79 6.04 -5.11
C HIS A 78 -17.13 4.66 -5.21
N THR A 79 -16.14 4.54 -6.10
CA THR A 79 -15.50 3.27 -6.48
C THR A 79 -14.20 2.94 -5.72
N ARG A 80 -13.69 3.85 -4.88
CA ARG A 80 -12.50 3.61 -4.04
C ARG A 80 -12.91 2.97 -2.73
N SER A 81 -12.44 1.77 -2.45
CA SER A 81 -12.81 1.02 -1.25
C SER A 81 -11.68 0.11 -0.78
N SER A 82 -11.74 -0.30 0.49
CA SER A 82 -10.71 -1.13 1.11
C SER A 82 -10.66 -2.54 0.53
N ASP A 83 -11.82 -3.16 0.26
CA ASP A 83 -11.93 -4.48 -0.37
C ASP A 83 -11.22 -4.52 -1.73
N ARG A 84 -11.48 -3.51 -2.56
CA ARG A 84 -10.87 -3.36 -3.89
C ARG A 84 -9.37 -3.12 -3.78
N GLY A 85 -8.93 -2.29 -2.84
CA GLY A 85 -7.51 -2.02 -2.63
C GLY A 85 -6.72 -3.28 -2.26
N ILE A 86 -7.23 -4.03 -1.27
CA ILE A 86 -6.63 -5.29 -0.82
C ILE A 86 -6.60 -6.30 -1.97
N ALA A 87 -7.72 -6.47 -2.68
CA ALA A 87 -7.79 -7.36 -3.83
C ALA A 87 -6.77 -6.97 -4.92
N SER A 88 -6.60 -5.67 -5.19
CA SER A 88 -5.65 -5.19 -6.19
C SER A 88 -4.19 -5.50 -5.83
N TRP A 89 -3.80 -5.36 -4.56
CA TRP A 89 -2.45 -5.70 -4.10
C TRP A 89 -2.19 -7.21 -4.15
N ILE A 90 -3.19 -8.03 -3.80
CA ILE A 90 -3.12 -9.48 -3.93
C ILE A 90 -2.98 -9.89 -5.41
N SER A 91 -3.81 -9.32 -6.29
CA SER A 91 -3.73 -9.59 -7.74
C SER A 91 -2.40 -9.15 -8.35
N ALA A 92 -1.74 -8.14 -7.79
CA ALA A 92 -0.41 -7.71 -8.21
C ALA A 92 0.73 -8.59 -7.67
N GLY A 93 0.46 -9.55 -6.79
CA GLY A 93 1.44 -10.53 -6.33
C GLY A 93 1.94 -10.35 -4.89
N VAL A 94 1.41 -9.38 -4.13
CA VAL A 94 1.74 -9.26 -2.70
C VAL A 94 0.82 -10.17 -1.88
N PRO A 95 1.35 -11.12 -1.10
CA PRO A 95 0.53 -12.08 -0.38
C PRO A 95 -0.25 -11.41 0.76
N ALA A 96 -1.46 -11.90 1.03
CA ALA A 96 -2.38 -11.28 1.98
C ALA A 96 -1.79 -11.14 3.40
N ASN A 97 -0.93 -12.08 3.82
CA ASN A 97 -0.26 -12.03 5.13
C ASN A 97 0.79 -10.92 5.26
N LYS A 98 1.17 -10.25 4.16
CA LYS A 98 2.05 -9.07 4.16
C LYS A 98 1.27 -7.75 4.09
N LEU A 99 -0.06 -7.79 3.99
CA LEU A 99 -0.89 -6.59 3.88
C LEU A 99 -1.46 -6.21 5.24
N VAL A 100 -1.01 -5.09 5.80
CA VAL A 100 -1.53 -4.51 7.04
C VAL A 100 -2.57 -3.45 6.70
N MET A 101 -3.78 -3.61 7.22
CA MET A 101 -4.90 -2.68 7.00
C MET A 101 -4.76 -1.43 7.86
N GLY A 102 -4.63 -0.26 7.22
CA GLY A 102 -4.70 1.02 7.92
C GLY A 102 -6.11 1.36 8.36
N ILE A 103 -6.31 1.58 9.67
CA ILE A 103 -7.60 1.98 10.25
C ILE A 103 -7.49 3.41 10.79
N VAL A 104 -8.36 4.30 10.31
CA VAL A 104 -8.39 5.70 10.74
C VAL A 104 -9.32 5.88 11.95
N LYS A 105 -8.87 6.67 12.92
CA LYS A 105 -9.72 7.08 14.05
C LYS A 105 -10.65 8.20 13.60
N SER A 106 -11.97 7.95 13.66
CA SER A 106 -12.96 9.00 13.43
C SER A 106 -12.82 10.11 14.47
N LYS A 107 -12.77 11.38 14.01
CA LYS A 107 -12.87 12.53 14.91
C LYS A 107 -14.30 12.57 15.46
N LYS A 108 -14.46 12.34 16.76
CA LYS A 108 -15.71 12.70 17.45
C LYS A 108 -15.83 14.22 17.38
N PHE A 109 -16.92 14.70 16.78
CA PHE A 109 -17.34 16.09 16.87
C PHE A 109 -17.92 16.37 18.25
#